data_AF-A0A2J6XHA0-F1
#
_entry.id   AF-A0A2J6XHA0-F1
#
_cell.length_a   1.000
_cell.length_b   1.000
_cell.length_c   1.000
_cell.angle_alpha   90.00
_cell.angle_beta   90.00
_cell.angle_gamma   90.00
#
_symmetry.space_group_name_H-M   'P 1'
#
loop_
_entity.id
_entity.type
_entity.pdbx_description
1 polymer ?
#
loop_
_entity_poly.entity_id
_entity_poly.type
_entity_poly.pdbx_seq_one_letter_code
_entity_poly.pdbx_strand_id
1 'polypeptide(L)'
;MISSAQLEVVYEDPSLLLRGFETIKNYINGLKCITTASPAWAIASCDNLFIKAKIDIEENLNLQTIAKASISIKLEGDSNGMVRIISDLTKIVKDSGGGIMLKS
;
A
#
# COMPACT_ATOMS: atom_id res chain seq x y z
N MET A 1 -4.28 1.33 22.47
CA MET A 1 -4.96 0.13 21.94
C MET A 1 -4.30 -0.17 20.61
N ILE A 2 -3.72 -1.37 20.42
CA ILE A 2 -3.13 -1.73 19.12
C ILE A 2 -4.31 -2.08 18.21
N SER A 3 -4.44 -1.37 17.10
CA SER A 3 -5.41 -1.74 16.06
C SER A 3 -4.66 -2.19 14.80
N SER A 4 -5.38 -2.86 13.92
CA SER A 4 -4.89 -3.22 12.60
C SER A 4 -5.88 -2.76 11.54
N ALA A 5 -5.37 -2.43 10.37
CA ALA A 5 -6.17 -2.11 9.19
C ALA A 5 -5.52 -2.73 7.96
N GLN A 6 -6.35 -3.17 7.03
CA GLN A 6 -5.90 -3.63 5.72
C GLN A 6 -6.62 -2.86 4.62
N LEU A 7 -5.82 -2.28 3.73
CA LEU A 7 -6.27 -1.57 2.55
C LEU A 7 -5.92 -2.40 1.32
N GLU A 8 -6.83 -2.44 0.37
CA GLU A 8 -6.56 -2.90 -0.98
C GLU A 8 -6.61 -1.70 -1.92
N VAL A 9 -5.55 -1.52 -2.69
CA VAL A 9 -5.46 -0.48 -3.72
C VAL A 9 -5.62 -1.15 -5.08
N VAL A 10 -6.54 -0.62 -5.86
CA VAL A 10 -6.85 -1.12 -7.21
C VAL A 10 -6.62 -0.01 -8.23
N TYR A 11 -6.22 -0.40 -9.43
CA TYR A 11 -6.11 0.49 -10.58
C TYR A 11 -6.90 -0.12 -11.73
N GLU A 12 -7.77 0.67 -12.36
CA GLU A 12 -8.49 0.22 -13.56
C GLU A 12 -7.53 0.05 -14.74
N ASP A 13 -6.52 0.92 -14.85
CA ASP A 13 -5.42 0.79 -15.80
C ASP A 13 -4.23 0.06 -15.16
N PRO A 14 -3.87 -1.15 -15.64
CA PRO A 14 -2.78 -1.92 -15.08
C PRO A 14 -1.40 -1.25 -15.20
N SER A 15 -1.21 -0.33 -16.15
CA SER A 15 0.03 0.43 -16.29
C SER A 15 0.26 1.39 -15.12
N LEU A 16 -0.81 1.81 -14.45
CA LEU A 16 -0.75 2.68 -13.27
C LEU A 16 -0.40 1.91 -11.99
N LEU A 17 -0.58 0.58 -11.95
CA LEU A 17 -0.30 -0.22 -10.76
C LEU A 17 1.15 -0.07 -10.29
N LEU A 18 2.13 -0.27 -11.18
CA LEU A 18 3.55 -0.20 -10.84
C LEU A 18 3.96 1.22 -10.43
N ARG A 19 3.46 2.23 -11.14
CA ARG A 19 3.71 3.65 -10.81
C ARG A 19 3.08 4.04 -9.47
N GLY A 20 1.87 3.55 -9.21
CA GLY A 20 1.16 3.71 -7.95
C GLY A 20 1.91 3.08 -6.78
N PHE A 21 2.37 1.84 -6.96
CA PHE A 21 3.19 1.15 -5.99
C PHE A 21 4.50 1.88 -5.70
N GLU A 22 5.16 2.40 -6.74
CA GLU A 22 6.39 3.19 -6.58
C GLU A 22 6.13 4.46 -5.77
N THR A 23 4.97 5.10 -5.97
CA THR A 23 4.58 6.30 -5.20
C THR A 23 4.32 5.96 -3.72
N ILE A 24 3.64 4.85 -3.45
CA ILE A 24 3.43 4.34 -2.08
C ILE A 24 4.77 4.00 -1.42
N LYS A 25 5.67 3.34 -2.15
CA LYS A 25 7.01 2.98 -1.66
C LYS A 25 7.83 4.23 -1.33
N ASN A 26 7.80 5.26 -2.18
CA ASN A 26 8.48 6.53 -1.92
C ASN A 26 7.93 7.23 -0.68
N TYR A 27 6.61 7.20 -0.50
CA TYR A 27 5.99 7.69 0.72
C TYR A 27 6.46 6.93 1.97
N ILE A 28 6.45 5.59 1.94
CA ILE A 28 6.93 4.74 3.04
C ILE A 28 8.40 5.04 3.36
N ASN A 29 9.26 5.16 2.35
CA ASN A 29 10.68 5.52 2.51
C ASN A 29 10.89 6.95 3.04
N GLY A 30 9.93 7.86 2.81
CA GLY A 30 9.95 9.22 3.33
C GLY A 30 9.55 9.32 4.81
N LEU A 31 9.03 8.23 5.40
CA LEU A 31 8.73 8.20 6.82
C LEU A 31 10.03 8.18 7.63
N LYS A 32 10.07 8.92 8.74
CA LYS A 32 11.21 8.92 9.69
C LYS A 32 11.23 7.64 10.53
N CYS A 33 11.34 6.48 9.88
CA CYS A 33 11.25 5.15 10.48
C CYS A 33 12.29 4.20 9.87
N ILE A 34 12.43 3.00 10.42
CA ILE A 34 13.25 1.95 9.80
C ILE A 34 12.47 1.39 8.61
N THR A 35 13.03 1.53 7.41
CA THR A 35 12.36 1.11 6.16
C THR A 35 13.19 0.09 5.40
N THR A 36 12.51 -0.85 4.74
CA THR A 36 13.11 -1.77 3.78
C THR A 36 12.15 -2.02 2.64
N ALA A 37 12.66 -2.19 1.42
CA ALA A 37 11.84 -2.35 0.24
C ALA A 37 12.49 -3.23 -0.84
N SER A 38 11.64 -3.75 -1.73
CA SER A 38 11.91 -4.64 -2.85
C SER A 38 10.99 -4.26 -4.01
N PRO A 39 11.19 -4.78 -5.24
CA PRO A 39 10.27 -4.48 -6.35
C PRO A 39 8.80 -4.80 -6.09
N ALA A 40 8.49 -5.77 -5.23
CA ALA A 40 7.12 -6.23 -4.96
C ALA A 40 6.59 -5.92 -3.55
N TRP A 41 7.41 -5.33 -2.67
CA TRP A 41 6.99 -5.02 -1.30
C TRP A 41 7.78 -3.86 -0.69
N ALA A 42 7.18 -3.17 0.28
CA ALA A 42 7.80 -2.12 1.07
C ALA A 42 7.30 -2.21 2.52
N ILE A 43 8.21 -2.05 3.49
CA ILE A 43 7.93 -2.15 4.91
C ILE A 43 8.51 -0.93 5.62
N ALA A 44 7.75 -0.36 6.55
CA ALA A 44 8.24 0.59 7.54
C ALA A 44 7.89 0.12 8.96
N SER A 45 8.86 0.18 9.84
CA SER A 45 8.71 -0.05 11.28
C SER A 45 9.07 1.23 12.03
N CYS A 46 8.06 1.89 12.55
CA CYS A 46 8.15 3.06 13.42
C CYS A 46 7.88 2.64 14.88
N ASP A 47 8.16 3.52 15.85
CA ASP A 47 8.03 3.21 17.30
C ASP A 47 6.66 2.63 17.69
N ASN A 48 5.57 3.16 17.13
CA ASN A 48 4.19 2.76 17.45
C ASN A 48 3.38 2.36 16.21
N LEU A 49 4.04 2.12 15.07
CA LEU A 49 3.35 1.87 13.82
C LEU A 49 4.18 1.00 12.88
N PHE A 50 3.56 -0.06 12.40
CA PHE A 50 4.08 -0.94 11.38
C PHE A 50 3.26 -0.81 10.10
N ILE A 51 3.93 -0.72 8.97
CA ILE A 51 3.34 -0.57 7.64
C ILE A 51 3.97 -1.61 6.73
N LYS A 52 3.15 -2.36 6.00
CA LYS A 52 3.59 -3.29 4.96
C LYS A 52 2.73 -3.11 3.72
N ALA A 53 3.33 -2.65 2.63
CA ALA A 53 2.72 -2.65 1.30
C ALA A 53 3.31 -3.80 0.46
N LYS A 54 2.47 -4.52 -0.28
CA LYS A 54 2.89 -5.55 -1.23
C LYS A 54 2.01 -5.54 -2.47
N ILE A 55 2.56 -5.91 -3.62
CA ILE A 55 1.78 -6.21 -4.81
C ILE A 55 1.24 -7.64 -4.67
N ASP A 56 -0.07 -7.78 -4.73
CA ASP A 56 -0.75 -9.07 -4.81
C ASP A 56 -1.16 -9.32 -6.27
N ILE A 57 -0.68 -10.44 -6.81
CA ILE A 57 -1.02 -10.92 -8.16
C ILE A 57 -1.83 -12.19 -7.95
N GLU A 58 -3.06 -12.24 -8.47
CA GLU A 58 -3.84 -13.49 -8.43
C GLU A 58 -3.08 -14.59 -9.18
N GLU A 59 -2.61 -15.61 -8.46
CA GLU A 59 -1.92 -16.79 -8.98
C GLU A 59 -2.91 -17.66 -9.77
N ASN A 60 -3.22 -17.26 -11.01
CA ASN A 60 -3.84 -18.10 -12.05
C ASN A 60 -3.81 -17.47 -13.46
N LEU A 61 -3.02 -16.42 -13.70
CA LEU A 61 -3.14 -15.62 -14.92
C LEU A 61 -1.80 -15.48 -15.65
N ASN A 62 -1.80 -15.84 -16.93
CA ASN A 62 -0.74 -15.57 -17.89
C ASN A 62 -0.32 -14.08 -17.83
N LEU A 63 0.95 -13.82 -18.14
CA LEU A 63 1.61 -12.51 -18.24
C LEU A 63 0.87 -11.42 -19.05
N GLN A 64 -0.23 -11.77 -19.72
CA GLN A 64 -1.12 -10.87 -20.47
C GLN A 64 -2.23 -10.23 -19.63
N THR A 65 -2.36 -10.54 -18.34
CA THR A 65 -3.47 -10.07 -17.49
C THR A 65 -3.00 -9.42 -16.19
N ILE A 66 -2.32 -8.28 -16.31
CA ILE A 66 -2.11 -7.32 -15.19
C ILE A 66 -3.47 -6.74 -14.72
N ALA A 67 -4.56 -7.01 -15.46
CA ALA A 67 -5.94 -6.59 -15.19
C ALA A 67 -6.53 -7.01 -13.83
N LYS A 68 -5.84 -7.81 -13.02
CA LYS A 68 -6.28 -8.24 -11.67
C LYS A 68 -5.17 -8.22 -10.62
N ALA A 69 -4.20 -7.32 -10.75
CA ALA A 69 -3.23 -7.06 -9.70
C ALA A 69 -3.74 -5.96 -8.76
N SER A 70 -3.49 -6.10 -7.46
CA SER A 70 -3.80 -5.08 -6.46
C SER A 70 -2.59 -4.83 -5.56
N ILE A 71 -2.61 -3.74 -4.79
CA ILE A 71 -1.61 -3.48 -3.77
C ILE A 71 -2.29 -3.64 -2.41
N SER A 72 -1.79 -4.56 -1.61
CA SER A 72 -2.27 -4.81 -0.26
C SER A 72 -1.39 -4.05 0.73
N ILE A 73 -2.00 -3.16 1.51
CA ILE A 73 -1.33 -2.37 2.53
C ILE A 73 -1.88 -2.77 3.90
N LYS A 74 -1.03 -3.32 4.75
CA LYS A 74 -1.33 -3.65 6.14
C LYS A 74 -0.72 -2.61 7.07
N LEU A 75 -1.51 -2.15 8.03
CA LEU A 75 -1.13 -1.21 9.07
C LEU A 75 -1.41 -1.84 10.43
N GLU A 76 -0.48 -1.72 11.36
CA GLU A 76 -0.64 -2.19 12.75
C GLU A 76 -0.02 -1.18 13.71
N GLY A 77 -0.74 -0.73 14.74
CA GLY A 77 -0.17 0.19 15.72
C GLY A 77 -1.18 1.10 16.39
N ASP A 78 -0.73 2.31 16.73
CA ASP A 78 -1.53 3.37 17.32
C ASP A 78 -2.60 3.89 16.33
N SER A 79 -3.85 3.99 16.80
CA SER A 79 -5.00 4.35 15.98
C SER A 79 -4.87 5.74 15.34
N ASN A 80 -4.34 6.74 16.07
CA ASN A 80 -4.16 8.08 15.52
C ASN A 80 -3.08 8.10 14.44
N GLY A 81 -1.98 7.38 14.67
CA GLY A 81 -0.93 7.15 13.68
C GLY A 81 -1.49 6.49 12.41
N MET A 82 -2.28 5.43 12.57
CA MET A 82 -2.91 4.74 11.43
C MET A 82 -3.86 5.64 10.64
N VAL A 83 -4.74 6.40 11.30
CA VAL A 83 -5.66 7.31 10.59
C VAL A 83 -4.89 8.33 9.75
N ARG A 84 -3.78 8.88 10.28
CA ARG A 84 -2.92 9.80 9.51
C ARG A 84 -2.34 9.12 8.27
N ILE A 85 -1.75 7.94 8.44
CA ILE A 85 -1.18 7.19 7.31
C ILE A 85 -2.25 6.81 6.29
N ILE A 86 -3.44 6.39 6.72
CA ILE A 86 -4.56 6.06 5.83
C ILE A 86 -4.98 7.29 5.03
N SER A 87 -5.07 8.47 5.67
CA SER A 87 -5.41 9.73 4.99
C SER A 87 -4.37 10.08 3.92
N ASP A 88 -3.08 10.00 4.25
CA ASP A 88 -1.99 10.29 3.32
C ASP A 88 -1.97 9.30 2.15
N LEU A 89 -2.12 8.00 2.44
CA LEU A 89 -2.22 6.96 1.41
C LEU A 89 -3.44 7.16 0.51
N THR A 90 -4.58 7.56 1.06
CA THR A 90 -5.80 7.85 0.28
C THR A 90 -5.57 8.96 -0.71
N LYS A 91 -4.89 10.03 -0.29
CA LYS A 91 -4.52 11.12 -1.19
C LYS A 91 -3.55 10.65 -2.27
N ILE A 92 -2.48 9.95 -1.88
CA ILE A 92 -1.46 9.43 -2.80
C ILE A 92 -2.09 8.54 -3.88
N VAL A 93 -2.91 7.58 -3.47
CA VAL A 93 -3.55 6.63 -4.38
C VAL A 93 -4.52 7.33 -5.32
N LYS A 94 -5.31 8.28 -4.82
CA LYS A 94 -6.22 9.06 -5.65
C LYS A 94 -5.46 9.91 -6.68
N ASP A 95 -4.39 10.56 -6.25
CA ASP A 95 -3.55 11.40 -7.13
C ASP A 95 -2.79 10.57 -8.18
N SER A 96 -2.54 9.29 -7.92
CA SER A 96 -1.98 8.33 -8.89
C SER A 96 -3.02 7.65 -9.79
N GLY A 97 -4.31 7.97 -9.63
CA GLY A 97 -5.41 7.42 -10.44
C GLY A 97 -5.93 6.04 -9.98
N GLY A 98 -5.66 5.65 -8.74
CA GLY A 98 -6.14 4.41 -8.14
C GLY A 98 -7.35 4.62 -7.20
N GLY A 99 -7.95 3.51 -6.78
CA GLY A 99 -8.98 3.44 -5.76
C GLY A 99 -8.52 2.66 -4.53
N ILE A 100 -9.05 2.98 -3.36
CA ILE A 100 -8.80 2.23 -2.11
C ILE A 100 -10.09 1.54 -1.67
N MET A 101 -9.96 0.26 -1.31
CA MET A 101 -10.98 -0.54 -0.66
C MET A 101 -10.50 -0.94 0.74
N LEU A 102 -11.38 -0.84 1.73
CA LEU A 102 -11.12 -1.36 3.07
C LEU A 102 -11.40 -2.86 3.07
N LYS A 103 -10.41 -3.67 3.46
CA LYS A 103 -10.61 -5.10 3.70
C LYS A 103 -11.01 -5.30 5.16
N SER A 104 -12.23 -5.83 5.36
CA SER A 104 -12.79 -6.25 6.63
C SER A 104 -12.24 -7.60 7.08
#